data_AF-A0AAN5BXH3-F1
#
_entry.id   AF-A0AAN5BXH3-F1
#
_cell.length_a   1.000
_cell.length_b   1.000
_cell.length_c   1.000
_cell.angle_alpha   90.00
_cell.angle_beta   90.00
_cell.angle_gamma   90.00
#
_symmetry.space_group_name_H-M   'P 1'
#
loop_
_entity.id
_entity.type
_entity.pdbx_description
1 polymer ?
#
loop_
_entity_poly.entity_id
_entity_poly.type
_entity_poly.pdbx_seq_one_letter_code
_entity_poly.pdbx_strand_id
1 'polypeptide(L)'
;MTLSSVQLAMYNLTTIENLNRRSAVWTLAIRVPKHMLSKLDPESRWAPTFRTITYPLPPMPLNAEATAEHQQYPPTGEQHVFAILQTLPGENPFDLGTSFKNLQQVLGYSILDWLLPLKQSPCADHSSLESAFALGPVVQRLKAEAGLEHPVTAHGEPRDRSSKRKRRRGRAEQHS
;
A
#
# COMPACT_ATOMS: atom_id res chain seq x y z
N MET A 1 -2.82 -21.89 22.13
CA MET A 1 -3.24 -20.60 21.55
C MET A 1 -2.09 -19.83 20.87
N THR A 2 -0.83 -20.00 21.28
CA THR A 2 0.33 -19.28 20.72
C THR A 2 0.63 -19.59 19.24
N LEU A 3 0.49 -20.84 18.81
CA LEU A 3 0.79 -21.24 17.43
C LEU A 3 -0.11 -20.56 16.40
N SER A 4 -1.38 -20.35 16.75
CA SER A 4 -2.34 -19.66 15.87
C SER A 4 -2.05 -18.17 15.78
N SER A 5 -1.64 -17.51 16.88
CA SER A 5 -1.26 -16.09 16.87
C SER A 5 -0.01 -15.83 16.05
N VAL A 6 1.01 -16.69 16.13
CA VAL A 6 2.22 -16.57 15.30
C VAL A 6 1.88 -16.78 13.82
N GLN A 7 1.02 -17.76 13.52
CA GLN A 7 0.53 -17.97 12.15
C GLN A 7 -0.17 -16.72 11.61
N LEU A 8 -1.02 -16.08 12.39
CA LEU A 8 -1.69 -14.84 12.02
C LEU A 8 -0.69 -13.70 11.77
N ALA A 9 0.30 -13.55 12.64
CA ALA A 9 1.39 -12.56 12.47
C ALA A 9 2.22 -12.82 11.20
N MET A 10 2.48 -14.08 10.84
CA MET A 10 3.19 -14.43 9.61
C MET A 10 2.45 -14.03 8.33
N TYR A 11 1.13 -13.81 8.39
CA TYR A 11 0.34 -13.41 7.23
C TYR A 11 -0.20 -11.98 7.35
N ASN A 12 0.15 -11.24 8.40
CA ASN A 12 -0.47 -9.95 8.74
C ASN A 12 -2.00 -10.02 8.65
N LEU A 13 -2.58 -11.06 9.27
CA LEU A 13 -4.01 -11.30 9.31
C LEU A 13 -4.54 -11.17 10.74
N THR A 14 -5.73 -10.62 10.88
CA THR A 14 -6.52 -10.71 12.09
C THR A 14 -7.33 -12.01 12.12
N THR A 15 -7.85 -12.36 13.29
CA THR A 15 -8.70 -13.56 13.45
C THR A 15 -9.93 -13.52 12.54
N ILE A 16 -10.53 -12.35 12.36
CA ILE A 16 -11.73 -12.14 11.52
C ILE A 16 -11.37 -12.30 10.04
N GLU A 17 -10.25 -11.70 9.63
CA GLU A 17 -9.77 -11.82 8.26
C GLU A 17 -9.40 -13.25 7.90
N ASN A 18 -8.81 -14.01 8.84
CA ASN A 18 -8.45 -15.40 8.61
C ASN A 18 -9.67 -16.30 8.33
N LEU A 19 -10.86 -15.95 8.85
CA LEU A 19 -12.10 -16.70 8.60
C LEU A 19 -12.52 -16.64 7.13
N ASN A 20 -12.39 -15.46 6.50
CA ASN A 20 -12.78 -15.25 5.11
C ASN A 20 -11.60 -14.93 4.17
N ARG A 21 -10.37 -15.32 4.55
CA ARG A 21 -9.15 -14.90 3.84
C ARG A 21 -9.08 -15.31 2.36
N ARG A 22 -9.87 -16.29 1.92
CA ARG A 22 -9.86 -16.78 0.53
C ARG A 22 -10.82 -16.02 -0.38
N SER A 23 -11.78 -15.28 0.18
CA SER A 23 -12.76 -14.53 -0.62
C SER A 23 -12.93 -13.07 -0.19
N ALA A 24 -12.20 -12.63 0.83
CA ALA A 24 -12.18 -11.25 1.26
C ALA A 24 -11.71 -10.33 0.11
N VAL A 25 -12.48 -9.28 -0.12
CA VAL A 25 -12.16 -8.21 -1.07
C VAL A 25 -11.97 -6.94 -0.25
N TRP A 26 -10.80 -6.32 -0.40
CA TRP A 26 -10.46 -5.10 0.32
C TRP A 26 -10.73 -3.90 -0.58
N THR A 27 -11.37 -2.86 -0.01
CA THR A 27 -11.57 -1.58 -0.70
C THR A 27 -10.63 -0.56 -0.08
N LEU A 28 -9.75 0.02 -0.90
CA LEU A 28 -8.71 0.95 -0.50
C LEU A 28 -8.97 2.32 -1.10
N ALA A 29 -8.84 3.36 -0.28
CA ALA A 29 -8.85 4.75 -0.74
C ALA A 29 -7.39 5.23 -0.89
N ILE A 30 -6.91 5.34 -2.12
CA ILE A 30 -5.54 5.75 -2.44
C ILE A 30 -5.54 7.21 -2.86
N ARG A 31 -4.73 8.04 -2.18
CA ARG A 31 -4.61 9.46 -2.52
C ARG A 31 -4.08 9.63 -3.96
N VAL A 32 -4.80 10.40 -4.76
CA VAL A 32 -4.39 10.75 -6.12
C VAL A 32 -3.25 11.78 -6.06
N PRO A 33 -2.13 11.57 -6.77
CA PRO A 33 -1.04 12.54 -6.80
C PRO A 33 -1.48 13.91 -7.37
N LYS A 34 -0.95 15.00 -6.82
CA LYS A 34 -1.31 16.38 -7.23
C LYS A 34 -1.13 16.63 -8.74
N HIS A 35 -0.13 16.02 -9.37
CA HIS A 35 0.12 16.15 -10.81
C HIS A 35 -0.92 15.44 -11.70
N MET A 36 -1.64 14.46 -11.16
CA MET A 36 -2.74 13.79 -11.86
C MET A 36 -4.06 14.52 -11.66
N LEU A 37 -4.22 15.30 -10.58
CA LEU A 37 -5.46 16.04 -10.30
C LEU A 37 -5.87 16.94 -11.47
N SER A 38 -4.92 17.61 -12.13
CA SER A 38 -5.18 18.44 -13.31
C SER A 38 -5.70 17.64 -14.52
N LYS A 39 -5.50 16.32 -14.55
CA LYS A 39 -6.04 15.43 -15.59
C LYS A 39 -7.43 14.89 -15.22
N LEU A 40 -7.85 14.97 -13.96
CA LEU A 40 -9.17 14.56 -13.48
C LEU A 40 -10.23 15.67 -13.60
N ASP A 41 -9.85 16.87 -14.06
CA ASP A 41 -10.78 17.97 -14.28
C ASP A 41 -11.88 17.54 -15.27
N PRO A 42 -13.19 17.77 -15.01
CA PRO A 42 -14.29 17.39 -15.90
C PRO A 42 -14.16 17.84 -17.37
N GLU A 43 -13.37 18.88 -17.64
CA GLU A 43 -13.04 19.35 -19.00
C GLU A 43 -11.97 18.47 -19.71
N SER A 44 -11.25 17.65 -18.94
CA SER A 44 -10.23 16.75 -19.44
C SER A 44 -10.84 15.40 -19.83
N ARG A 45 -10.53 14.94 -21.05
CA ARG A 45 -11.09 13.72 -21.67
C ARG A 45 -10.67 12.41 -21.00
N TRP A 46 -10.00 12.47 -19.84
CA TRP A 46 -9.54 11.31 -19.08
C TRP A 46 -10.62 10.90 -18.08
N ALA A 47 -11.53 10.02 -18.50
CA ALA A 47 -12.48 9.41 -17.58
C ALA A 47 -11.73 8.45 -16.64
N PRO A 48 -11.74 8.66 -15.32
CA PRO A 48 -11.06 7.77 -14.39
C PRO A 48 -11.71 6.38 -14.48
N THR A 49 -10.89 5.34 -14.69
CA THR A 49 -11.35 3.93 -14.73
C THR A 49 -11.83 3.44 -13.36
N PHE A 50 -11.63 4.24 -12.32
CA PHE A 50 -11.95 3.94 -10.94
C PHE A 50 -12.81 5.05 -10.32
N ARG A 51 -13.55 4.72 -9.27
CA ARG A 51 -14.36 5.69 -8.52
C ARG A 51 -13.45 6.63 -7.74
N THR A 52 -13.78 7.90 -7.66
CA THR A 52 -13.04 8.90 -6.88
C THR A 52 -13.92 9.53 -5.81
N ILE A 53 -13.31 9.91 -4.68
CA ILE A 53 -13.95 10.69 -3.63
C ILE A 53 -13.05 11.86 -3.24
N THR A 54 -13.66 13.03 -2.98
CA THR A 54 -12.94 14.27 -2.66
C THR A 54 -13.22 14.66 -1.22
N TYR A 55 -12.16 14.99 -0.47
CA TYR A 55 -12.23 15.52 0.88
C TYR A 55 -11.56 16.90 0.98
N PRO A 56 -11.99 17.78 1.90
CA PRO A 56 -13.18 17.63 2.75
C PRO A 56 -14.48 17.58 1.92
N LEU A 57 -15.49 16.85 2.41
CA LEU A 57 -16.79 16.75 1.74
C LEU A 57 -17.44 18.15 1.73
N PRO A 58 -18.13 18.52 0.63
CA PRO A 58 -18.92 19.75 0.64
C PRO A 58 -19.96 19.67 1.76
N PRO A 59 -20.24 20.77 2.48
CA PRO A 59 -21.25 20.77 3.53
C PRO A 59 -22.58 20.31 2.94
N MET A 60 -23.13 19.22 3.49
CA MET A 60 -24.41 18.68 3.06
C MET A 60 -25.51 19.68 3.38
N PRO A 61 -26.37 20.08 2.42
CA PRO A 61 -27.40 21.07 2.70
C PRO A 61 -28.43 20.49 3.67
N LEU A 62 -28.39 20.95 4.93
CA LEU A 62 -29.38 20.60 5.97
C LEU A 62 -30.67 21.44 5.86
N ASN A 63 -30.70 22.48 5.03
CA ASN A 63 -31.91 23.22 4.68
C ASN A 63 -31.63 24.14 3.48
N ALA A 64 -32.58 24.24 2.53
CA ALA A 64 -32.45 25.09 1.35
C ALA A 64 -32.20 26.58 1.68
N GLU A 65 -32.60 27.02 2.88
CA GLU A 65 -32.49 28.42 3.34
C GLU A 65 -31.15 28.76 4.02
N ALA A 66 -30.40 27.77 4.52
CA ALA A 66 -29.07 27.99 5.13
C ALA A 66 -27.95 28.21 4.09
N THR A 67 -28.29 28.10 2.80
CA THR A 67 -27.38 28.20 1.65
C THR A 67 -26.84 29.62 1.46
N ALA A 68 -27.60 30.66 1.81
CA ALA A 68 -27.21 32.04 1.53
C ALA A 68 -26.11 32.60 2.45
N GLU A 69 -26.01 32.10 3.69
CA GLU A 69 -25.01 32.61 4.66
C GLU A 69 -23.74 31.77 4.75
N HIS A 70 -23.80 30.47 4.37
CA HIS A 70 -22.65 29.56 4.44
C HIS A 70 -21.87 29.44 3.12
N GLN A 71 -22.31 30.09 2.05
CA GLN A 71 -21.61 30.14 0.76
C GLN A 71 -20.31 30.98 0.78
N GLN A 72 -20.04 31.72 1.86
CA GLN A 72 -18.92 32.65 1.95
C GLN A 72 -17.61 32.03 2.49
N TYR A 73 -17.62 30.79 3.00
CA TYR A 73 -16.38 30.14 3.43
C TYR A 73 -15.88 29.17 2.36
N PRO A 74 -14.85 29.54 1.56
CA PRO A 74 -14.16 28.54 0.77
C PRO A 74 -13.61 27.47 1.74
N PRO A 75 -13.64 26.18 1.40
CA PRO A 75 -13.03 25.14 2.22
C PRO A 75 -11.57 25.55 2.44
N THR A 76 -11.23 25.94 3.66
CA THR A 76 -9.95 26.61 4.00
C THR A 76 -8.77 25.62 4.03
N GLY A 77 -8.90 24.46 3.37
CA GLY A 77 -7.96 23.35 3.41
C GLY A 77 -7.63 22.80 2.03
N GLU A 78 -6.46 22.17 1.90
CA GLU A 78 -6.07 21.46 0.68
C GLU A 78 -7.12 20.39 0.32
N GLN A 79 -7.65 20.42 -0.90
CA GLN A 79 -8.52 19.36 -1.38
C GLN A 79 -7.70 18.09 -1.66
N HIS A 80 -8.23 16.95 -1.24
CA HIS A 80 -7.62 15.65 -1.41
C HIS A 80 -8.57 14.72 -2.14
N VAL A 81 -8.19 14.29 -3.34
CA VAL A 81 -8.93 13.29 -4.11
C VAL A 81 -8.33 11.92 -3.84
N PHE A 82 -9.19 10.95 -3.60
CA PHE A 82 -8.83 9.56 -3.37
C PHE A 82 -9.47 8.68 -4.43
N ALA A 83 -8.69 7.78 -5.00
CA ALA A 83 -9.13 6.69 -5.86
C ALA A 83 -9.58 5.51 -5.01
N ILE A 84 -10.78 5.00 -5.28
CA ILE A 84 -11.33 3.82 -4.61
C ILE A 84 -11.02 2.60 -5.46
N LEU A 85 -10.05 1.81 -4.99
CA LEU A 85 -9.58 0.59 -5.65
C LEU A 85 -9.95 -0.64 -4.83
N GLN A 86 -10.18 -1.75 -5.52
CA GLN A 86 -10.55 -3.02 -4.88
C GLN A 86 -9.50 -4.08 -5.20
N THR A 87 -9.13 -4.88 -4.20
CA THR A 87 -8.25 -6.04 -4.40
C THR A 87 -9.00 -7.18 -5.09
N LEU A 88 -8.27 -8.17 -5.60
CA LEU A 88 -8.90 -9.43 -6.00
C LEU A 88 -9.34 -10.23 -4.77
N PRO A 89 -10.32 -11.13 -4.91
CA PRO A 89 -10.76 -12.00 -3.82
C PRO A 89 -9.59 -12.81 -3.26
N GLY A 90 -9.38 -12.70 -1.95
CA GLY A 90 -8.37 -13.43 -1.20
C GLY A 90 -6.97 -12.80 -1.18
N GLU A 91 -6.81 -11.61 -1.75
CA GLU A 91 -5.56 -10.85 -1.63
C GLU A 91 -5.52 -10.06 -0.32
N ASN A 92 -4.36 -10.02 0.33
CA ASN A 92 -4.14 -9.22 1.54
C ASN A 92 -3.31 -7.97 1.20
N PRO A 93 -3.83 -6.75 1.36
CA PRO A 93 -3.08 -5.52 1.13
C PRO A 93 -1.95 -5.28 2.15
N PHE A 94 -1.98 -5.94 3.31
CA PHE A 94 -0.96 -5.81 4.36
C PHE A 94 0.11 -6.91 4.32
N ASP A 95 0.00 -7.88 3.41
CA ASP A 95 1.02 -8.91 3.24
C ASP A 95 2.23 -8.32 2.47
N LEU A 96 3.37 -8.22 3.14
CA LEU A 96 4.62 -7.71 2.56
C LEU A 96 5.27 -8.69 1.57
N GLY A 97 4.64 -9.84 1.33
CA GLY A 97 4.97 -10.84 0.32
C GLY A 97 5.79 -12.01 0.86
N THR A 98 6.46 -11.87 2.00
CA THR A 98 7.09 -13.00 2.70
C THR A 98 6.70 -13.02 4.16
N SER A 99 6.45 -14.23 4.68
CA SER A 99 6.03 -14.41 6.07
C SER A 99 7.04 -13.89 7.09
N PHE A 100 8.33 -13.87 6.73
CA PHE A 100 9.37 -13.31 7.57
C PHE A 100 9.27 -11.78 7.67
N LYS A 101 8.99 -11.07 6.56
CA LYS A 101 8.79 -9.61 6.58
C LYS A 101 7.57 -9.24 7.41
N ASN A 102 6.48 -9.99 7.29
CA ASN A 102 5.27 -9.80 8.11
C ASN A 102 5.58 -9.99 9.60
N LEU A 103 6.30 -11.05 9.94
CA LEU A 103 6.70 -11.32 11.32
C LEU A 103 7.65 -10.25 11.87
N GLN A 104 8.59 -9.75 11.07
CA GLN A 104 9.48 -8.65 11.43
C GLN A 104 8.71 -7.36 11.73
N GLN A 105 7.63 -7.09 11.00
CA GLN A 105 6.78 -5.93 11.26
C GLN A 105 6.18 -6.01 12.68
N VAL A 106 5.73 -7.21 13.09
CA VAL A 106 5.09 -7.43 14.40
C VAL A 106 6.11 -7.52 15.53
N LEU A 107 7.20 -8.28 15.34
CA LEU A 107 8.13 -8.63 16.42
C LEU A 107 9.39 -7.75 16.47
N GLY A 108 9.73 -7.05 15.39
CA GLY A 108 10.98 -6.30 15.29
C GLY A 108 11.96 -6.88 14.28
N TYR A 109 12.98 -6.10 13.93
CA TYR A 109 14.00 -6.46 12.95
C TYR A 109 15.12 -7.33 13.53
N SER A 110 15.27 -7.36 14.85
CA SER A 110 16.29 -8.14 15.55
C SER A 110 15.67 -9.27 16.37
N ILE A 111 16.29 -10.45 16.38
CA ILE A 111 15.84 -11.59 17.19
C ILE A 111 15.89 -11.27 18.71
N LEU A 112 16.80 -10.38 19.12
CA LEU A 112 16.86 -9.89 20.50
C LEU A 112 15.62 -9.08 20.87
N ASP A 113 15.06 -8.30 19.94
CA ASP A 113 13.81 -7.55 20.14
C ASP A 113 12.61 -8.51 20.28
N TRP A 114 12.71 -9.74 19.75
CA TRP A 114 11.65 -10.74 19.88
C TRP A 114 11.59 -11.36 21.27
N LEU A 115 12.75 -11.47 21.94
CA LEU A 115 12.88 -12.08 23.27
C LEU A 115 12.83 -11.07 24.41
N LEU A 116 13.09 -9.79 24.14
CA LEU A 116 13.14 -8.72 25.13
C LEU A 116 12.07 -7.66 24.82
N PRO A 117 11.05 -7.49 25.68
CA PRO A 117 9.98 -6.50 25.49
C PRO A 117 10.44 -5.08 25.85
N LEU A 118 11.59 -4.65 25.33
CA LEU A 118 12.22 -3.36 25.63
C LEU A 118 11.92 -2.31 24.55
N LYS A 119 11.54 -2.75 23.36
CA LYS A 119 11.23 -1.89 22.22
C LYS A 119 9.78 -2.07 21.79
N GLN A 120 9.17 -0.96 21.41
CA GLN A 120 7.86 -0.95 20.79
C GLN A 120 7.95 -1.64 19.41
N SER A 121 6.92 -2.43 19.08
CA SER A 121 6.89 -3.14 17.81
C SER A 121 6.87 -2.16 16.64
N PRO A 122 7.56 -2.46 15.52
CA PRO A 122 7.53 -1.62 14.34
C PRO A 122 6.13 -1.40 13.78
N CYS A 123 5.22 -2.39 13.90
CA CYS A 123 3.80 -2.24 13.55
C CYS A 123 3.09 -1.08 14.26
N ALA A 124 3.59 -0.59 15.41
CA ALA A 124 2.95 0.48 16.15
C ALA A 124 3.43 1.88 15.74
N ASP A 125 4.40 1.97 14.83
CA ASP A 125 4.80 3.22 14.20
C ASP A 125 3.85 3.54 13.04
N HIS A 126 3.04 4.58 13.23
CA HIS A 126 2.07 5.06 12.24
C HIS A 126 2.46 6.45 11.70
N SER A 127 3.75 6.78 11.68
CA SER A 127 4.26 8.08 11.24
C SER A 127 4.13 8.34 9.74
N SER A 128 3.88 7.30 8.93
CA SER A 128 3.75 7.44 7.48
C SER A 128 2.46 8.14 7.06
N LEU A 129 2.60 9.14 6.17
CA LEU A 129 1.48 9.86 5.58
C LEU A 129 0.73 9.05 4.50
N GLU A 130 1.31 7.95 3.99
CA GLU A 130 0.65 7.10 2.99
C GLU A 130 -0.41 6.18 3.60
N SER A 131 -0.10 5.58 4.74
CA SER A 131 -0.95 4.64 5.47
C SER A 131 -0.43 4.45 6.87
N ALA A 132 -1.29 4.00 7.78
CA ALA A 132 -0.90 3.71 9.16
C ALA A 132 0.03 2.48 9.24
N PHE A 133 -0.15 1.50 8.35
CA PHE A 133 0.63 0.27 8.29
C PHE A 133 1.35 0.13 6.96
N ALA A 134 2.44 -0.64 6.93
CA ALA A 134 3.15 -0.97 5.70
C ALA A 134 2.22 -1.72 4.72
N LEU A 135 2.25 -1.30 3.45
CA LEU A 135 1.41 -1.87 2.40
C LEU A 135 2.23 -2.83 1.52
N GLY A 136 1.56 -3.91 1.12
CA GLY A 136 2.14 -5.00 0.35
C GLY A 136 2.19 -4.75 -1.16
N PRO A 137 2.74 -5.73 -1.92
CA PRO A 137 2.80 -5.70 -3.38
C PRO A 137 1.44 -5.58 -4.07
N VAL A 138 0.37 -6.06 -3.42
CA VAL A 138 -1.00 -5.94 -3.93
C VAL A 138 -1.38 -4.48 -4.14
N VAL A 139 -1.04 -3.60 -3.19
CA VAL A 139 -1.33 -2.16 -3.32
C VAL A 139 -0.49 -1.53 -4.42
N GLN A 140 0.76 -1.96 -4.58
CA GLN A 140 1.62 -1.50 -5.68
C GLN A 140 1.01 -1.86 -7.03
N ARG A 141 0.50 -3.10 -7.18
CA ARG A 141 -0.21 -3.53 -8.39
C ARG A 141 -1.47 -2.70 -8.64
N LEU A 142 -2.29 -2.48 -7.62
CA LEU A 142 -3.50 -1.66 -7.75
C LEU A 142 -3.18 -0.21 -8.14
N LYS A 143 -2.14 0.39 -7.55
CA LYS A 143 -1.64 1.71 -7.94
C LYS A 143 -1.20 1.72 -9.41
N ALA A 144 -0.46 0.69 -9.86
CA ALA A 144 0.00 0.57 -11.24
C ALA A 144 -1.15 0.39 -12.24
N GLU A 145 -2.11 -0.50 -11.94
CA GLU A 145 -3.30 -0.74 -12.76
C GLU A 145 -4.18 0.51 -12.89
N ALA A 146 -4.27 1.31 -11.83
CA ALA A 146 -4.96 2.60 -11.84
C ALA A 146 -4.14 3.74 -12.47
N GLY A 147 -2.87 3.49 -12.85
CA GLY A 147 -1.96 4.50 -13.35
C GLY A 147 -1.59 5.56 -12.31
N LEU A 148 -1.75 5.28 -11.03
CA LEU A 148 -1.46 6.18 -9.90
C LEU A 148 0.01 6.10 -9.44
N GLU A 149 0.89 5.55 -10.26
CA GLU A 149 2.32 5.42 -9.94
C GLU A 149 2.89 6.81 -9.60
N HIS A 150 3.41 6.94 -8.39
CA HIS A 150 4.33 8.02 -8.09
C HIS A 150 5.61 7.75 -8.88
N PRO A 151 6.24 8.77 -9.48
CA PRO A 151 7.65 8.67 -9.83
C PRO A 151 8.45 8.59 -8.51
N VAL A 152 8.56 7.40 -7.92
CA VAL A 152 9.37 7.19 -6.72
C VAL A 152 10.82 7.08 -7.18
N THR A 153 11.60 8.12 -6.85
CA THR A 153 13.05 8.07 -6.76
C THR A 153 13.49 6.78 -6.06
N ALA A 154 14.25 5.98 -6.80
CA ALA A 154 14.91 4.78 -6.32
C ALA A 154 15.88 5.09 -5.17
N HIS A 155 15.41 4.99 -3.92
CA HIS A 155 16.25 4.90 -2.73
C HIS A 155 15.58 3.91 -1.77
N GLY A 156 16.13 2.79 -1.35
CA GLY A 156 17.32 2.07 -1.75
C GLY A 156 17.16 0.65 -1.17
N GLU A 157 17.24 -0.37 -2.01
CA GLU A 157 17.54 -1.73 -1.58
C GLU A 157 18.88 -2.12 -2.20
N PRO A 158 19.87 -2.58 -1.43
CA PRO A 158 21.12 -3.08 -1.98
C PRO A 158 20.80 -4.38 -2.72
N ARG A 159 20.85 -4.31 -4.06
CA ARG A 159 20.88 -5.50 -4.91
C ARG A 159 22.17 -6.26 -4.62
N ASP A 160 22.05 -7.30 -3.82
CA ASP A 160 23.10 -8.29 -3.63
C ASP A 160 23.30 -9.05 -4.96
N ARG A 161 24.22 -8.56 -5.78
CA ARG A 161 24.65 -9.19 -7.03
C ARG A 161 25.56 -10.37 -6.68
N SER A 162 24.98 -11.53 -6.34
CA SER A 162 25.77 -12.76 -6.37
C SER A 162 26.06 -13.14 -7.83
N SER A 163 27.34 -13.08 -8.18
CA SER A 163 27.88 -13.33 -9.50
C SER A 163 27.76 -14.81 -9.89
N LYS A 164 26.78 -15.16 -10.71
CA LYS A 164 26.82 -16.39 -11.52
C LYS A 164 27.32 -16.07 -12.93
N ARG A 165 28.63 -16.17 -13.13
CA ARG A 165 29.28 -16.31 -14.44
C ARG A 165 30.64 -16.95 -14.15
N LYS A 166 31.03 -18.10 -14.72
CA LYS A 166 31.25 -18.27 -16.15
C LYS A 166 31.50 -19.76 -16.45
N ARG A 167 30.52 -20.46 -17.05
CA ARG A 167 30.82 -21.63 -17.89
C ARG A 167 31.46 -21.10 -19.17
N ARG A 168 32.70 -21.48 -19.46
CA ARG A 168 33.28 -21.37 -20.80
C ARG A 168 33.75 -22.75 -21.25
N ARG A 169 32.98 -23.31 -22.19
CA ARG A 169 33.43 -24.33 -23.13
C ARG A 169 34.65 -23.81 -23.89
N GLY A 170 35.72 -24.60 -23.93
CA GLY A 170 36.74 -24.57 -24.97
C GLY A 170 36.81 -25.96 -25.58
N ARG A 171 36.52 -26.05 -26.88
CA ARG A 171 36.66 -27.21 -27.76
C ARG A 171 37.88 -26.97 -28.65
N ALA A 172 38.52 -28.06 -29.08
CA ALA A 172 39.60 -28.20 -30.08
C ALA A 172 41.03 -28.08 -29.50
N GLU A 173 42.05 -28.86 -29.90
CA GLU A 173 42.22 -30.05 -30.76
C GLU A 173 43.72 -30.44 -30.65
N GLN A 174 44.01 -31.74 -30.87
CA GLN A 174 45.20 -32.32 -31.54
C GLN A 174 46.62 -32.36 -30.92
N HIS A 175 47.24 -33.54 -31.21
CA HIS A 175 48.66 -33.96 -31.16
C HIS A 175 49.30 -34.08 -29.75
N SER A 176 49.91 -35.21 -29.38
CA SER A 176 50.80 -36.10 -30.14
C SER A 176 50.79 -37.53 -29.61
#